data_AF-A0A421K294-F1
#
_entry.id   AF-A0A421K294-F1
#
_cell.length_a   1.000
_cell.length_b   1.000
_cell.length_c   1.000
_cell.angle_alpha   90.00
_cell.angle_beta   90.00
_cell.angle_gamma   90.00
#
_symmetry.space_group_name_H-M   'P 1'
#
loop_
_entity.id
_entity.type
_entity.pdbx_description
1 polymer ?
#
loop_
_entity_poly.entity_id
_entity_poly.type
_entity_poly.pdbx_seq_one_letter_code
_entity_poly.pdbx_strand_id
1 'polypeptide(L)'
;MDLSSEDALRLNVLLANKPQAIRIDESSMTLHALTEKGESSLSLNPTCREDLYLRMVRESLSGHVLGSPGGYPVYLKRWSRMGQTRDDNLEQLLLLGEPEAVVAITSAKGLTNEVARRAWWTSQEPDNARRMLQNPQVTGGEMGPELARFLIEYLPFETEPLSIVESLRLVLQPGLISDDERQELWRRCGRKPTYYLGFLASLPDDLPQLPAPRALAEGESSAWQNLAERGNPYADLMLRINSPQGQGFLATVLKVMEKPANQDVVTLLLDVLQDYFSALRPDGDPDLTLQQLQQEADALVDQQLDACVTETEGREQELRTLYLLSGMGYGVVRPVFCKTDAIGSLMRKKLAPVFDPLKQHLQRFL
;
A
#
# COMPACT_ATOMS: atom_id res chain seq x y z
N MET A 1 -4.36 41.52 18.82
CA MET A 1 -4.57 40.64 19.99
C MET A 1 -3.30 39.85 20.07
N ASP A 2 -2.67 39.83 21.24
CA ASP A 2 -1.32 39.32 21.41
C ASP A 2 -1.35 38.14 22.38
N LEU A 3 -0.36 37.26 22.28
CA LEU A 3 -0.16 36.18 23.24
C LEU A 3 -0.03 36.76 24.66
N SER A 4 -0.36 35.97 25.69
CA SER A 4 -0.06 36.39 27.06
C SER A 4 1.43 36.72 27.18
N SER A 5 1.78 37.74 27.97
CA SER A 5 3.20 38.13 28.14
C SER A 5 4.06 36.98 28.66
N GLU A 6 3.46 36.12 29.47
CA GLU A 6 4.07 34.91 30.00
C GLU A 6 4.35 33.87 28.90
N ASP A 7 3.36 33.53 28.08
CA ASP A 7 3.55 32.56 27.00
C ASP A 7 4.47 33.09 25.92
N ALA A 8 4.39 34.38 25.58
CA ALA A 8 5.31 35.01 24.63
C ALA A 8 6.78 34.88 25.09
N LEU A 9 7.06 35.13 26.38
CA LEU A 9 8.40 34.96 26.94
C LEU A 9 8.82 33.48 26.93
N ARG A 10 7.94 32.58 27.38
CA ARG A 10 8.25 31.14 27.48
C ARG A 10 8.47 30.51 26.10
N LEU A 11 7.68 30.88 25.09
CA LEU A 11 7.87 30.47 23.70
C LEU A 11 9.22 30.94 23.14
N ASN A 12 9.59 32.20 23.38
CA ASN A 12 10.88 32.72 22.94
C ASN A 12 12.06 31.97 23.58
N VAL A 13 11.96 31.66 24.88
CA VAL A 13 12.97 30.85 25.59
C VAL A 13 13.03 29.43 25.03
N LEU A 14 11.88 28.80 24.78
CA LEU A 14 11.80 27.48 24.18
C LEU A 14 12.46 27.45 22.80
N LEU A 15 12.14 28.41 21.93
CA LEU A 15 12.71 28.53 20.59
C LEU A 15 14.22 28.82 20.61
N ALA A 16 14.70 29.63 21.55
CA ALA A 16 16.12 29.90 21.75
C ALA A 16 16.92 28.63 22.10
N ASN A 17 16.26 27.63 22.73
CA ASN A 17 16.85 26.32 23.02
C ASN A 17 16.86 25.36 21.82
N LYS A 18 16.50 25.83 20.61
CA LYS A 18 16.59 25.08 19.34
C LYS A 18 15.91 23.70 19.41
N PRO A 19 14.58 23.65 19.63
CA PRO A 19 13.85 22.40 19.58
C PRO A 19 13.97 21.76 18.20
N GLN A 20 13.87 20.42 18.15
CA GLN A 20 13.91 19.60 16.94
C GLN A 20 12.53 19.44 16.30
N ALA A 21 11.46 19.46 17.10
CA ALA A 21 10.07 19.36 16.68
C ALA A 21 9.15 19.96 17.74
N ILE A 22 7.98 20.44 17.33
CA ILE A 22 6.94 21.00 18.19
C ILE A 22 5.59 20.38 17.82
N ARG A 23 4.85 19.88 18.82
CA ARG A 23 3.44 19.51 18.69
C ARG A 23 2.61 20.26 19.73
N ILE A 24 1.35 20.50 19.42
CA ILE A 24 0.41 21.17 20.32
C ILE A 24 -0.77 20.23 20.56
N ASP A 25 -1.01 19.91 21.83
CA ASP A 25 -2.26 19.30 22.26
C ASP A 25 -3.28 20.43 22.47
N GLU A 26 -4.17 20.58 21.50
CA GLU A 26 -5.20 21.62 21.52
C GLU A 26 -6.21 21.41 22.66
N SER A 27 -6.44 20.16 23.08
CA SER A 27 -7.44 19.84 24.11
C SER A 27 -6.97 20.20 25.50
N SER A 28 -5.68 19.99 25.78
CA SER A 28 -5.05 20.34 27.07
C SER A 28 -4.37 21.71 27.04
N MET A 29 -4.42 22.42 25.91
CA MET A 29 -3.72 23.68 25.68
C MET A 29 -2.23 23.57 26.07
N THR A 30 -1.58 22.48 25.65
CA THR A 30 -0.17 22.20 26.00
C THR A 30 0.68 22.09 24.75
N LEU A 31 1.75 22.87 24.70
CA LEU A 31 2.79 22.75 23.68
C LEU A 31 3.89 21.83 24.18
N HIS A 32 4.27 20.85 23.36
CA HIS A 32 5.40 19.95 23.60
C HIS A 32 6.49 20.24 22.57
N ALA A 33 7.74 20.26 23.02
CA ALA A 33 8.91 20.43 22.21
C ALA A 33 9.89 19.28 22.43
N LEU A 34 10.29 18.65 21.34
CA LEU A 34 11.37 17.67 21.33
C LEU A 34 12.71 18.42 21.30
N THR A 35 13.62 18.10 22.21
CA THR A 35 14.98 18.66 22.24
C THR A 35 16.01 17.54 22.27
N GLU A 36 17.29 17.86 22.08
CA GLU A 36 18.38 16.87 22.21
C GLU A 36 18.42 16.20 23.60
N LYS A 37 17.93 16.89 24.65
CA LYS A 37 17.94 16.40 26.04
C LYS A 37 16.64 15.69 26.44
N GLY A 38 15.68 15.58 25.53
CA GLY A 38 14.35 15.00 25.78
C GLY A 38 13.22 15.99 25.55
N GLU A 39 12.05 15.66 26.08
CA GLU A 39 10.83 16.44 25.90
C GLU A 39 10.73 17.59 26.92
N SER A 40 10.31 18.76 26.43
CA SER A 40 9.92 19.92 27.23
C SER A 40 8.49 20.30 26.92
N SER A 41 7.73 20.76 27.91
CA SER A 41 6.34 21.16 27.72
C SER A 41 6.03 22.53 28.33
N LEU A 42 5.03 23.19 27.74
CA LEU A 42 4.53 24.50 28.10
C LEU A 42 3.00 24.45 28.11
N SER A 43 2.39 24.67 29.28
CA SER A 43 0.95 24.95 29.35
C SER A 43 0.68 26.38 28.90
N LEU A 44 -0.22 26.53 27.93
CA LEU A 44 -0.64 27.79 27.33
C LEU A 44 -1.75 28.45 28.15
N ASN A 45 -1.69 29.77 28.27
CA ASN A 45 -2.57 30.59 29.08
C ASN A 45 -3.40 31.51 28.15
N PRO A 46 -4.47 30.99 27.53
CA PRO A 46 -5.24 31.72 26.54
C PRO A 46 -5.89 32.97 27.14
N THR A 47 -5.63 34.12 26.50
CA THR A 47 -6.26 35.42 26.84
C THR A 47 -7.50 35.73 26.01
N CYS A 48 -7.82 34.83 25.07
CA CYS A 48 -8.97 34.89 24.17
C CYS A 48 -9.51 33.48 23.90
N ARG A 49 -10.41 33.31 22.93
CA ARG A 49 -10.90 31.97 22.55
C ARG A 49 -9.74 31.08 22.13
N GLU A 50 -9.76 29.82 22.57
CA GLU A 50 -8.67 28.84 22.36
C GLU A 50 -8.24 28.73 20.89
N ASP A 51 -9.17 28.58 19.94
CA ASP A 51 -8.85 28.52 18.50
C ASP A 51 -8.06 29.73 17.99
N LEU A 52 -8.43 30.93 18.46
CA LEU A 52 -7.75 32.17 18.07
C LEU A 52 -6.37 32.23 18.73
N TYR A 53 -6.28 31.79 19.99
CA TYR A 53 -5.03 31.74 20.72
C TYR A 53 -4.04 30.77 20.09
N LEU A 54 -4.49 29.57 19.74
CA LEU A 54 -3.69 28.57 19.03
C LEU A 54 -3.19 29.09 17.69
N ARG A 55 -4.05 29.76 16.91
CA ARG A 55 -3.62 30.44 15.68
C ARG A 55 -2.50 31.46 15.94
N MET A 56 -2.60 32.25 17.01
CA MET A 56 -1.57 33.23 17.38
C MET A 56 -0.26 32.56 17.82
N VAL A 57 -0.34 31.43 18.53
CA VAL A 57 0.85 30.63 18.89
C VAL A 57 1.55 30.15 17.62
N ARG A 58 0.79 29.61 16.67
CA ARG A 58 1.29 29.11 15.38
C ARG A 58 1.85 30.22 14.49
N GLU A 59 1.23 31.40 14.49
CA GLU A 59 1.77 32.61 13.86
C GLU A 59 3.12 33.01 14.46
N SER A 60 3.28 32.93 15.78
CA SER A 60 4.53 33.23 16.48
C SER A 60 5.63 32.22 16.12
N LEU A 61 5.32 30.91 16.17
CA LEU A 61 6.23 29.84 15.76
C LEU A 61 6.66 30.01 14.30
N SER A 62 5.70 30.22 13.39
CA SER A 62 5.96 30.45 11.98
C SER A 62 6.81 31.69 11.73
N GLY A 63 6.57 32.78 12.46
CA GLY A 63 7.35 34.02 12.35
C GLY A 63 8.81 33.81 12.73
N HIS A 64 9.08 33.03 13.78
CA HIS A 64 10.43 32.67 14.20
C HIS A 64 11.13 31.78 13.17
N VAL A 65 10.43 30.76 12.67
CA VAL A 65 11.02 29.74 11.81
C VAL A 65 11.23 30.24 10.37
N LEU A 66 10.28 30.97 9.82
CA LEU A 66 10.29 31.38 8.40
C LEU A 66 10.75 32.84 8.20
N GLY A 67 10.98 33.60 9.27
CA GLY A 67 11.47 34.98 9.21
C GLY A 67 10.51 36.00 8.60
N SER A 68 9.24 35.65 8.38
CA SER A 68 8.22 36.56 7.84
C SER A 68 7.06 36.73 8.83
N PRO A 69 6.94 37.90 9.50
CA PRO A 69 5.78 38.20 10.34
C PRO A 69 4.51 38.26 9.46
N GLY A 70 3.50 37.44 9.76
CA GLY A 70 2.22 37.39 9.04
C GLY A 70 2.07 36.29 7.97
N GLY A 71 2.98 35.30 7.93
CA GLY A 71 2.98 34.23 6.92
C GLY A 71 1.99 33.08 7.13
N TYR A 72 1.33 33.00 8.28
CA TYR A 72 0.40 31.92 8.63
C TYR A 72 -1.06 32.36 8.43
N PRO A 73 -1.97 31.55 7.83
CA PRO A 73 -1.79 30.21 7.23
C PRO A 73 -1.42 30.24 5.73
N VAL A 74 -1.00 31.39 5.20
CA VAL A 74 -0.76 31.60 3.77
C VAL A 74 0.36 30.72 3.23
N TYR A 75 1.39 30.44 4.04
CA TYR A 75 2.53 29.60 3.65
C TYR A 75 2.12 28.13 3.42
N LEU A 76 1.35 27.52 4.32
CA LEU A 76 0.86 26.14 4.17
C LEU A 76 -0.05 25.98 2.95
N LYS A 77 -0.97 26.92 2.72
CA LYS A 77 -1.87 26.90 1.56
C LYS A 77 -1.15 27.07 0.23
N ARG A 78 -0.05 27.84 0.19
CA ARG A 78 0.78 28.00 -1.01
C ARG A 78 1.71 26.80 -1.22
N TRP A 79 2.23 26.22 -0.15
CA TRP A 79 3.12 25.06 -0.20
C TRP A 79 2.37 23.80 -0.67
N SER A 80 1.17 23.54 -0.13
CA SER A 80 0.29 22.47 -0.61
C SER A 80 -0.09 22.60 -2.11
N ARG A 81 -0.07 23.83 -2.65
CA ARG A 81 -0.35 24.12 -4.07
C ARG A 81 0.89 24.10 -4.98
N MET A 82 2.06 24.49 -4.47
CA MET A 82 3.33 24.47 -5.20
C MET A 82 3.97 23.07 -5.14
N GLY A 83 3.16 22.04 -5.39
CA GLY A 83 3.59 20.64 -5.39
C GLY A 83 4.99 20.51 -6.00
N GLN A 84 5.93 20.02 -5.19
CA GLN A 84 7.37 19.92 -5.47
C GLN A 84 8.12 21.26 -5.49
N THR A 85 8.71 21.65 -4.35
CA THR A 85 10.02 22.35 -4.21
C THR A 85 10.12 22.87 -2.76
N ARG A 86 11.09 22.54 -1.90
CA ARG A 86 12.40 21.87 -2.00
C ARG A 86 12.53 20.92 -0.78
N ASP A 87 13.33 19.87 -0.86
CA ASP A 87 13.71 19.05 0.30
C ASP A 87 14.47 19.88 1.38
N ASP A 88 14.85 21.11 1.03
CA ASP A 88 15.43 22.10 1.93
C ASP A 88 14.42 22.48 3.03
N ASN A 89 14.81 22.25 4.29
CA ASN A 89 14.14 22.68 5.52
C ASN A 89 12.91 21.88 6.00
N LEU A 90 12.80 20.58 5.68
CA LEU A 90 11.78 19.70 6.31
C LEU A 90 11.78 19.77 7.84
N GLU A 91 12.97 19.88 8.45
CA GLU A 91 13.14 20.02 9.90
C GLU A 91 12.47 21.28 10.46
N GLN A 92 12.49 22.39 9.71
CA GLN A 92 11.86 23.64 10.15
C GLN A 92 10.34 23.52 10.17
N LEU A 93 9.76 22.75 9.26
CA LEU A 93 8.31 22.52 9.22
C LEU A 93 7.81 21.80 10.48
N LEU A 94 8.64 20.97 11.12
CA LEU A 94 8.31 20.32 12.40
C LEU A 94 8.20 21.31 13.56
N LEU A 95 8.67 22.54 13.42
CA LEU A 95 8.63 23.56 14.47
C LEU A 95 7.36 24.41 14.42
N LEU A 96 6.47 24.18 13.45
CA LEU A 96 5.29 25.01 13.25
C LEU A 96 4.15 24.69 14.24
N GLY A 97 4.14 23.52 14.86
CA GLY A 97 3.00 23.07 15.69
C GLY A 97 1.74 22.77 14.86
N GLU A 98 1.93 22.41 13.59
CA GLU A 98 0.89 22.21 12.57
C GLU A 98 0.77 20.74 12.18
N PRO A 99 -0.38 20.09 12.41
CA PRO A 99 -0.62 18.72 11.96
C PRO A 99 -0.41 18.54 10.45
N GLU A 100 -0.86 19.51 9.64
CA GLU A 100 -0.73 19.47 8.18
C GLU A 100 0.72 19.54 7.72
N ALA A 101 1.61 20.17 8.50
CA ALA A 101 3.04 20.17 8.22
C ALA A 101 3.64 18.77 8.40
N VAL A 102 3.14 17.96 9.34
CA VAL A 102 3.61 16.58 9.51
C VAL A 102 3.20 15.71 8.31
N VAL A 103 1.95 15.84 7.84
CA VAL A 103 1.48 15.12 6.64
C VAL A 103 2.35 15.46 5.43
N ALA A 104 2.61 16.74 5.24
CA ALA A 104 3.53 17.27 4.24
C ALA A 104 4.93 16.64 4.27
N ILE A 105 5.53 16.56 5.47
CA ILE A 105 6.88 16.02 5.67
C ILE A 105 6.92 14.52 5.43
N THR A 106 5.94 13.78 5.95
CA THR A 106 5.88 12.31 5.81
C THR A 106 5.73 11.87 4.35
N SER A 107 5.21 12.73 3.48
CA SER A 107 5.15 12.51 2.02
C SER A 107 6.36 13.04 1.24
N ALA A 108 7.36 13.64 1.90
CA ALA A 108 8.50 14.24 1.20
C ALA A 108 9.45 13.19 0.63
N LYS A 109 9.96 13.44 -0.59
CA LYS A 109 10.93 12.55 -1.26
C LYS A 109 12.27 12.52 -0.52
N GLY A 110 12.76 13.68 -0.06
CA GLY A 110 13.99 13.80 0.74
C GLY A 110 13.84 13.44 2.22
N LEU A 111 12.76 12.76 2.62
CA LEU A 111 12.57 12.33 4.01
C LEU A 111 13.71 11.37 4.43
N THR A 112 14.44 11.75 5.48
CA THR A 112 15.47 10.91 6.10
C THR A 112 14.91 10.17 7.30
N ASN A 113 15.59 9.10 7.74
CA ASN A 113 15.20 8.36 8.94
C ASN A 113 15.10 9.26 10.20
N GLU A 114 16.01 10.21 10.36
CA GLU A 114 16.01 11.12 11.52
C GLU A 114 14.87 12.15 11.45
N VAL A 115 14.54 12.67 10.27
CA VAL A 115 13.37 13.54 10.09
C VAL A 115 12.08 12.75 10.31
N ALA A 116 12.01 11.50 9.85
CA ALA A 116 10.89 10.60 10.08
C ALA A 116 10.68 10.32 11.57
N ARG A 117 11.75 10.08 12.35
CA ARG A 117 11.68 9.90 13.80
C ARG A 117 11.05 11.11 14.50
N ARG A 118 11.45 12.33 14.10
CA ARG A 118 10.91 13.56 14.67
C ARG A 118 9.46 13.80 14.25
N ALA A 119 9.13 13.54 12.97
CA ALA A 119 7.75 13.61 12.47
C ALA A 119 6.83 12.62 13.17
N TRP A 120 7.32 11.40 13.40
CA TRP A 120 6.62 10.35 14.13
C TRP A 120 6.38 10.73 15.59
N TRP A 121 7.38 11.31 16.26
CA TRP A 121 7.19 11.87 17.62
C TRP A 121 6.10 12.96 17.65
N THR A 122 5.99 13.78 16.60
CA THR A 122 4.98 14.84 16.51
C THR A 122 3.56 14.27 16.35
N SER A 123 3.38 13.24 15.52
CA SER A 123 2.05 12.65 15.22
C SER A 123 2.14 11.17 14.82
N GLN A 124 1.67 10.29 15.70
CA GLN A 124 1.67 8.84 15.54
C GLN A 124 0.37 8.33 14.90
N GLU A 125 0.14 8.70 13.64
CA GLU A 125 -1.06 8.30 12.89
C GLU A 125 -0.74 7.19 11.86
N PRO A 126 -1.66 6.25 11.62
CA PRO A 126 -1.44 5.15 10.67
C PRO A 126 -1.16 5.63 9.25
N ASP A 127 -1.81 6.71 8.80
CA ASP A 127 -1.52 7.28 7.48
C ASP A 127 -0.10 7.87 7.39
N ASN A 128 0.42 8.43 8.48
CA ASN A 128 1.78 8.93 8.54
C ASN A 128 2.78 7.77 8.48
N ALA A 129 2.53 6.71 9.24
CA ALA A 129 3.34 5.49 9.18
C ALA A 129 3.36 4.90 7.77
N ARG A 130 2.19 4.82 7.10
CA ARG A 130 2.10 4.35 5.71
C ARG A 130 2.92 5.21 4.75
N ARG A 131 2.77 6.54 4.79
CA ARG A 131 3.53 7.48 3.95
C ARG A 131 5.04 7.34 4.15
N MET A 132 5.49 7.27 5.41
CA MET A 132 6.91 7.15 5.74
C MET A 132 7.50 5.81 5.26
N LEU A 133 6.76 4.71 5.38
CA LEU A 133 7.19 3.38 4.90
C LEU A 133 7.26 3.24 3.37
N GLN A 134 6.75 4.22 2.61
CA GLN A 134 6.99 4.28 1.16
C GLN A 134 8.39 4.80 0.83
N ASN A 135 9.12 5.39 1.78
CA ASN A 135 10.45 5.96 1.56
C ASN A 135 11.57 4.97 1.91
N PRO A 136 12.46 4.59 0.95
CA PRO A 136 13.57 3.66 1.20
C PRO A 136 14.56 4.08 2.30
N GLN A 137 14.73 5.39 2.53
CA GLN A 137 15.61 5.89 3.60
C GLN A 137 15.05 5.62 5.00
N VAL A 138 13.72 5.54 5.10
CA VAL A 138 13.03 5.22 6.36
C VAL A 138 12.99 3.70 6.54
N THR A 139 12.62 2.94 5.50
CA THR A 139 12.55 1.48 5.59
C THR A 139 13.91 0.83 5.82
N GLY A 140 14.99 1.41 5.26
CA GLY A 140 16.36 0.99 5.52
C GLY A 140 16.95 1.48 6.84
N GLY A 141 16.23 2.30 7.60
CA GLY A 141 16.65 2.86 8.88
C GLY A 141 15.91 2.26 10.07
N GLU A 142 16.19 2.80 11.26
CA GLU A 142 15.59 2.32 12.52
C GLU A 142 14.07 2.55 12.59
N MET A 143 13.54 3.55 11.88
CA MET A 143 12.11 3.83 11.88
C MET A 143 11.30 2.79 11.12
N GLY A 144 11.88 2.10 10.13
CA GLY A 144 11.18 1.09 9.34
C GLY A 144 10.47 0.04 10.21
N PRO A 145 11.22 -0.73 11.02
CA PRO A 145 10.63 -1.73 11.93
C PRO A 145 9.66 -1.14 12.97
N GLU A 146 9.94 0.06 13.49
CA GLU A 146 9.06 0.72 14.47
C GLU A 146 7.68 1.03 13.86
N LEU A 147 7.66 1.65 12.68
CA LEU A 147 6.43 1.98 11.95
C LEU A 147 5.69 0.72 11.49
N ALA A 148 6.43 -0.31 11.07
CA ALA A 148 5.82 -1.58 10.66
C ALA A 148 5.12 -2.27 11.83
N ARG A 149 5.75 -2.30 13.01
CA ARG A 149 5.15 -2.85 14.23
C ARG A 149 3.90 -2.08 14.64
N PHE A 150 3.97 -0.74 14.61
CA PHE A 150 2.80 0.10 14.86
C PHE A 150 1.62 -0.27 13.93
N LEU A 151 1.86 -0.39 12.63
CA LEU A 151 0.81 -0.77 11.68
C LEU A 151 0.25 -2.17 11.96
N ILE A 152 1.09 -3.14 12.37
CA ILE A 152 0.64 -4.49 12.75
C ILE A 152 -0.27 -4.46 13.98
N GLU A 153 0.08 -3.64 14.98
CA GLU A 153 -0.74 -3.44 16.17
C GLU A 153 -2.05 -2.70 15.87
N TYR A 154 -2.01 -1.78 14.89
CA TYR A 154 -3.16 -0.98 14.47
C TYR A 154 -4.14 -1.74 13.55
N LEU A 155 -3.65 -2.69 12.75
CA LEU A 155 -4.41 -3.48 11.77
C LEU A 155 -5.78 -4.03 12.25
N PRO A 156 -5.95 -4.50 13.51
CA PRO A 156 -7.26 -4.91 14.02
C PRO A 156 -8.32 -3.81 14.02
N PHE A 157 -7.91 -2.55 14.20
CA PHE A 157 -8.75 -1.36 14.27
C PHE A 157 -9.01 -0.72 12.90
N GLU A 158 -8.23 -1.09 11.88
CA GLU A 158 -8.42 -0.61 10.51
C GLU A 158 -9.73 -1.13 9.92
N THR A 159 -10.56 -0.20 9.43
CA THR A 159 -11.89 -0.50 8.86
C THR A 159 -11.88 -0.51 7.35
N GLU A 160 -11.05 0.32 6.72
CA GLU A 160 -11.00 0.47 5.28
C GLU A 160 -10.21 -0.69 4.64
N PRO A 161 -10.83 -1.50 3.76
CA PRO A 161 -10.17 -2.68 3.21
C PRO A 161 -8.89 -2.39 2.44
N LEU A 162 -8.83 -1.28 1.69
CA LEU A 162 -7.61 -0.89 0.98
C LEU A 162 -6.51 -0.41 1.92
N SER A 163 -6.84 0.28 3.01
CA SER A 163 -5.86 0.66 4.04
C SER A 163 -5.25 -0.57 4.73
N ILE A 164 -6.03 -1.63 4.92
CA ILE A 164 -5.52 -2.93 5.38
C ILE A 164 -4.51 -3.49 4.39
N VAL A 165 -4.87 -3.54 3.10
CA VAL A 165 -3.99 -4.07 2.04
C VAL A 165 -2.72 -3.24 1.92
N GLU A 166 -2.82 -1.91 1.90
CA GLU A 166 -1.66 -1.01 1.85
C GLU A 166 -0.74 -1.22 3.06
N SER A 167 -1.29 -1.29 4.27
CA SER A 167 -0.51 -1.54 5.47
C SER A 167 0.22 -2.88 5.37
N LEU A 168 -0.45 -3.94 4.92
CA LEU A 168 0.19 -5.24 4.72
C LEU A 168 1.31 -5.18 3.67
N ARG A 169 1.10 -4.47 2.55
CA ARG A 169 2.14 -4.26 1.53
C ARG A 169 3.38 -3.57 2.09
N LEU A 170 3.17 -2.58 2.94
CA LEU A 170 4.27 -1.82 3.50
C LEU A 170 5.02 -2.61 4.57
N VAL A 171 4.34 -3.36 5.45
CA VAL A 171 5.01 -4.14 6.51
C VAL A 171 5.67 -5.42 6.01
N LEU A 172 5.22 -5.96 4.87
CA LEU A 172 5.81 -7.16 4.25
C LEU A 172 7.07 -6.87 3.42
N GLN A 173 7.54 -5.62 3.38
CA GLN A 173 8.83 -5.29 2.76
C GLN A 173 9.97 -6.04 3.47
N PRO A 174 11.04 -6.43 2.72
CA PRO A 174 12.15 -7.17 3.30
C PRO A 174 12.79 -6.46 4.50
N GLY A 175 13.01 -7.20 5.59
CA GLY A 175 13.74 -6.72 6.77
C GLY A 175 12.95 -5.89 7.78
N LEU A 176 11.68 -5.56 7.52
CA LEU A 176 10.86 -4.78 8.45
C LEU A 176 10.24 -5.60 9.58
N ILE A 177 9.93 -6.87 9.30
CA ILE A 177 9.30 -7.79 10.25
C ILE A 177 10.03 -9.14 10.22
N SER A 178 9.95 -9.86 11.34
CA SER A 178 10.47 -11.22 11.45
C SER A 178 9.58 -12.24 10.72
N ASP A 179 10.15 -13.41 10.42
CA ASP A 179 9.39 -14.53 9.86
C ASP A 179 8.26 -15.00 10.78
N ASP A 180 8.45 -14.92 12.11
CA ASP A 180 7.43 -15.26 13.10
C ASP A 180 6.24 -14.28 13.05
N GLU A 181 6.51 -12.98 12.96
CA GLU A 181 5.48 -11.94 12.79
C GLU A 181 4.73 -12.15 11.46
N ARG A 182 5.46 -12.48 10.39
CA ARG A 182 4.87 -12.80 9.08
C ARG A 182 3.95 -14.03 9.14
N GLN A 183 4.35 -15.10 9.81
CA GLN A 183 3.53 -16.30 9.99
C GLN A 183 2.30 -16.04 10.86
N GLU A 184 2.41 -15.19 11.88
CA GLU A 184 1.28 -14.73 12.69
C GLU A 184 0.28 -13.93 11.86
N LEU A 185 0.74 -12.97 11.04
CA LEU A 185 -0.12 -12.23 10.11
C LEU A 185 -0.83 -13.17 9.13
N TRP A 186 -0.15 -14.17 8.59
CA TRP A 186 -0.75 -15.17 7.72
C TRP A 186 -1.87 -15.96 8.41
N ARG A 187 -1.65 -16.41 9.64
CA ARG A 187 -2.68 -17.11 10.44
C ARG A 187 -3.94 -16.27 10.64
N ARG A 188 -3.81 -14.94 10.73
CA ARG A 188 -4.97 -14.02 10.84
C ARG A 188 -5.81 -13.93 9.57
N CYS A 189 -5.27 -14.27 8.39
CA CYS A 189 -5.98 -14.22 7.11
C CYS A 189 -7.24 -15.09 7.10
N GLY A 190 -7.24 -16.22 7.83
CA GLY A 190 -8.41 -17.09 7.94
C GLY A 190 -9.66 -16.41 8.52
N ARG A 191 -9.50 -15.31 9.28
CA ARG A 191 -10.60 -14.53 9.85
C ARG A 191 -10.98 -13.32 9.00
N LYS A 192 -10.02 -12.72 8.28
CA LYS A 192 -10.21 -11.53 7.44
C LYS A 192 -9.61 -11.77 6.05
N PRO A 193 -10.40 -12.19 5.03
CA PRO A 193 -9.90 -12.51 3.70
C PRO A 193 -9.13 -11.38 2.99
N THR A 194 -9.41 -10.12 3.31
CA THR A 194 -8.66 -8.95 2.80
C THR A 194 -7.16 -9.05 3.08
N TYR A 195 -6.74 -9.74 4.15
CA TYR A 195 -5.32 -9.90 4.46
C TYR A 195 -4.62 -10.76 3.41
N TYR A 196 -5.29 -11.78 2.87
CA TYR A 196 -4.73 -12.58 1.77
C TYR A 196 -4.39 -11.70 0.57
N LEU A 197 -5.22 -10.69 0.25
CA LEU A 197 -4.93 -9.77 -0.84
C LEU A 197 -3.67 -8.93 -0.56
N GLY A 198 -3.46 -8.50 0.70
CA GLY A 198 -2.21 -7.86 1.12
C GLY A 198 -0.98 -8.72 0.85
N PHE A 199 -1.04 -10.02 1.19
CA PHE A 199 0.05 -10.95 0.89
C PHE A 199 0.25 -11.16 -0.62
N LEU A 200 -0.84 -11.39 -1.37
CA LEU A 200 -0.78 -11.58 -2.83
C LEU A 200 -0.15 -10.37 -3.54
N ALA A 201 -0.52 -9.15 -3.14
CA ALA A 201 -0.02 -7.92 -3.72
C ALA A 201 1.44 -7.58 -3.34
N SER A 202 2.02 -8.30 -2.38
CA SER A 202 3.38 -8.03 -1.86
C SER A 202 4.38 -9.10 -2.26
N LEU A 203 3.99 -10.37 -2.07
CA LEU A 203 4.88 -11.53 -2.07
C LEU A 203 4.19 -12.70 -2.80
N PRO A 204 3.83 -12.55 -4.09
CA PRO A 204 3.02 -13.53 -4.81
C PRO A 204 3.67 -14.92 -4.89
N ASP A 205 5.02 -14.98 -4.96
CA ASP A 205 5.77 -16.25 -5.00
C ASP A 205 6.40 -16.63 -3.66
N ASP A 206 6.15 -15.89 -2.58
CA ASP A 206 6.74 -16.17 -1.27
C ASP A 206 5.65 -16.30 -0.20
N LEU A 207 4.45 -16.75 -0.57
CA LEU A 207 3.37 -16.89 0.41
C LEU A 207 3.74 -17.90 1.53
N PRO A 208 3.38 -17.63 2.80
CA PRO A 208 3.59 -18.59 3.87
C PRO A 208 2.77 -19.87 3.66
N GLN A 209 3.32 -21.01 4.09
CA GLN A 209 2.65 -22.33 4.05
C GLN A 209 2.27 -22.77 2.63
N LEU A 210 3.28 -22.96 1.79
CA LEU A 210 3.09 -23.41 0.41
C LEU A 210 2.51 -24.84 0.34
N PRO A 211 1.51 -25.08 -0.51
CA PRO A 211 1.00 -26.42 -0.78
C PRO A 211 2.00 -27.26 -1.58
N ALA A 212 1.68 -28.54 -1.78
CA ALA A 212 2.42 -29.38 -2.71
C ALA A 212 2.32 -28.82 -4.15
N PRO A 213 3.36 -28.98 -4.98
CA PRO A 213 3.27 -28.64 -6.40
C PRO A 213 2.25 -29.52 -7.10
N ARG A 214 1.69 -29.01 -8.20
CA ARG A 214 0.89 -29.83 -9.11
C ARG A 214 1.84 -30.63 -10.00
N ALA A 215 1.73 -31.96 -9.93
CA ALA A 215 2.57 -32.84 -10.72
C ALA A 215 2.28 -32.68 -12.22
N LEU A 216 3.33 -32.39 -12.99
CA LEU A 216 3.34 -32.54 -14.44
C LEU A 216 3.62 -34.01 -14.78
N ALA A 217 3.14 -34.48 -15.93
CA ALA A 217 3.39 -35.86 -16.34
C ALA A 217 4.89 -36.10 -16.56
N GLU A 218 5.32 -37.36 -16.44
CA GLU A 218 6.71 -37.75 -16.69
C GLU A 218 7.12 -37.36 -18.12
N GLY A 219 8.20 -36.57 -18.25
CA GLY A 219 8.68 -36.04 -19.53
C GLY A 219 8.14 -34.65 -19.90
N GLU A 220 6.96 -34.24 -19.44
CA GLU A 220 6.42 -32.88 -19.69
C GLU A 220 7.29 -31.81 -19.03
N SER A 221 7.75 -32.06 -17.79
CA SER A 221 8.56 -31.09 -17.03
C SER A 221 9.83 -30.66 -17.80
N SER A 222 10.51 -31.61 -18.44
CA SER A 222 11.72 -31.33 -19.23
C SER A 222 11.41 -30.54 -20.50
N ALA A 223 10.28 -30.80 -21.15
CA ALA A 223 9.84 -30.03 -22.32
C ALA A 223 9.55 -28.58 -21.95
N TRP A 224 8.80 -28.36 -20.86
CA TRP A 224 8.53 -27.03 -20.34
C TRP A 224 9.81 -26.29 -19.93
N GLN A 225 10.76 -26.97 -19.26
CA GLN A 225 12.05 -26.38 -18.90
C GLN A 225 12.85 -25.94 -20.13
N ASN A 226 12.91 -26.77 -21.18
CA ASN A 226 13.64 -26.44 -22.39
C ASN A 226 13.03 -25.22 -23.11
N LEU A 227 11.69 -25.16 -23.20
CA LEU A 227 11.00 -24.00 -23.78
C LEU A 227 11.22 -22.72 -22.95
N ALA A 228 11.18 -22.83 -21.62
CA ALA A 228 11.47 -21.73 -20.69
C ALA A 228 12.90 -21.21 -20.86
N GLU A 229 13.90 -22.10 -20.97
CA GLU A 229 15.30 -21.73 -21.21
C GLU A 229 15.50 -20.99 -22.55
N ARG A 230 14.61 -21.21 -23.53
CA ARG A 230 14.57 -20.46 -24.80
C ARG A 230 13.81 -19.13 -24.71
N GLY A 231 13.32 -18.76 -23.52
CA GLY A 231 12.59 -17.52 -23.27
C GLY A 231 11.12 -17.57 -23.67
N ASN A 232 10.49 -18.74 -23.68
CA ASN A 232 9.05 -18.86 -23.96
C ASN A 232 8.22 -18.48 -22.71
N PRO A 233 7.45 -17.38 -22.73
CA PRO A 233 6.77 -16.87 -21.54
C PRO A 233 5.60 -17.77 -21.10
N TYR A 234 5.02 -18.55 -22.01
CA TYR A 234 4.00 -19.54 -21.66
C TYR A 234 4.58 -20.69 -20.85
N ALA A 235 5.76 -21.16 -21.24
CA ALA A 235 6.45 -22.24 -20.54
C ALA A 235 6.89 -21.79 -19.13
N ASP A 236 7.41 -20.58 -19.00
CA ASP A 236 7.76 -19.99 -17.70
C ASP A 236 6.55 -19.94 -16.77
N LEU A 237 5.41 -19.43 -17.26
CA LEU A 237 4.18 -19.37 -16.46
C LEU A 237 3.63 -20.76 -16.16
N MET A 238 3.71 -21.70 -17.09
CA MET A 238 3.26 -23.08 -16.84
C MET A 238 4.09 -23.74 -15.72
N LEU A 239 5.41 -23.54 -15.71
CA LEU A 239 6.26 -24.01 -14.61
C LEU A 239 5.92 -23.28 -13.31
N ARG A 240 5.74 -21.96 -13.36
CA ARG A 240 5.44 -21.12 -12.19
C ARG A 240 4.13 -21.51 -11.53
N ILE A 241 3.02 -21.67 -12.28
CA ILE A 241 1.71 -22.03 -11.72
C ILE A 241 1.69 -23.44 -11.12
N ASN A 242 2.47 -24.38 -11.66
CA ASN A 242 2.54 -25.75 -11.16
C ASN A 242 3.51 -25.90 -9.96
N SER A 243 4.32 -24.89 -9.69
CA SER A 243 5.21 -24.86 -8.51
C SER A 243 4.43 -24.74 -7.20
N PRO A 244 5.03 -25.07 -6.03
CA PRO A 244 4.41 -24.84 -4.72
C PRO A 244 3.93 -23.39 -4.54
N GLN A 245 4.72 -22.43 -5.05
CA GLN A 245 4.44 -21.01 -5.01
C GLN A 245 3.19 -20.66 -5.81
N GLY A 246 3.12 -21.11 -7.06
CA GLY A 246 1.98 -20.85 -7.94
C GLY A 246 0.69 -21.51 -7.45
N GLN A 247 0.79 -22.73 -6.93
CA GLN A 247 -0.34 -23.41 -6.29
C GLN A 247 -0.83 -22.62 -5.05
N GLY A 248 0.10 -22.11 -4.24
CA GLY A 248 -0.21 -21.23 -3.11
C GLY A 248 -0.90 -19.94 -3.54
N PHE A 249 -0.40 -19.29 -4.60
CA PHE A 249 -0.97 -18.08 -5.18
C PHE A 249 -2.40 -18.31 -5.65
N LEU A 250 -2.62 -19.30 -6.53
CA LEU A 250 -3.93 -19.61 -7.10
C LEU A 250 -4.97 -19.97 -6.03
N ALA A 251 -4.60 -20.83 -5.07
CA ALA A 251 -5.48 -21.19 -3.96
C ALA A 251 -5.84 -19.97 -3.11
N THR A 252 -4.90 -19.03 -2.92
CA THR A 252 -5.12 -17.82 -2.13
C THR A 252 -5.99 -16.81 -2.88
N VAL A 253 -5.81 -16.64 -4.19
CA VAL A 253 -6.72 -15.86 -5.05
C VAL A 253 -8.15 -16.36 -4.89
N LEU A 254 -8.38 -17.67 -5.01
CA LEU A 254 -9.72 -18.26 -4.87
C LEU A 254 -10.35 -17.93 -3.50
N LYS A 255 -9.57 -17.97 -2.40
CA LYS A 255 -10.05 -17.57 -1.06
C LYS A 255 -10.51 -16.10 -1.03
N VAL A 256 -9.80 -15.18 -1.67
CA VAL A 256 -10.22 -13.78 -1.75
C VAL A 256 -11.51 -13.65 -2.58
N MET A 257 -11.62 -14.38 -3.69
CA MET A 257 -12.80 -14.37 -4.57
C MET A 257 -14.08 -14.92 -3.92
N GLU A 258 -14.00 -15.70 -2.84
CA GLU A 258 -15.19 -16.21 -2.15
C GLU A 258 -16.00 -15.09 -1.49
N LYS A 259 -15.31 -14.17 -0.81
CA LYS A 259 -15.92 -13.12 0.00
C LYS A 259 -15.13 -11.81 -0.11
N PRO A 260 -15.06 -11.19 -1.30
CA PRO A 260 -14.45 -9.87 -1.44
C PRO A 260 -15.23 -8.85 -0.59
N ALA A 261 -14.51 -7.94 0.05
CA ALA A 261 -15.10 -6.98 0.98
C ALA A 261 -15.94 -5.90 0.27
N ASN A 262 -15.39 -5.31 -0.79
CA ASN A 262 -15.99 -4.23 -1.58
C ASN A 262 -15.46 -4.26 -3.03
N GLN A 263 -15.85 -3.29 -3.86
CA GLN A 263 -15.46 -3.21 -5.27
C GLN A 263 -13.97 -2.91 -5.47
N ASP A 264 -13.39 -2.11 -4.57
CA ASP A 264 -11.96 -1.78 -4.64
C ASP A 264 -11.07 -3.00 -4.42
N VAL A 265 -11.44 -3.85 -3.46
CA VAL A 265 -10.76 -5.14 -3.23
C VAL A 265 -10.87 -6.07 -4.44
N VAL A 266 -12.00 -6.04 -5.15
CA VAL A 266 -12.15 -6.82 -6.39
C VAL A 266 -11.24 -6.29 -7.49
N THR A 267 -11.20 -4.97 -7.66
CA THR A 267 -10.36 -4.34 -8.69
C THR A 267 -8.90 -4.65 -8.43
N LEU A 268 -8.41 -4.41 -7.21
CA LEU A 268 -7.03 -4.72 -6.84
C LEU A 268 -6.70 -6.22 -6.95
N LEU A 269 -7.64 -7.13 -6.65
CA LEU A 269 -7.42 -8.56 -6.87
C LEU A 269 -7.21 -8.90 -8.35
N LEU A 270 -7.96 -8.26 -9.25
CA LEU A 270 -7.81 -8.46 -10.69
C LEU A 270 -6.49 -7.88 -11.20
N ASP A 271 -6.07 -6.72 -10.69
CA ASP A 271 -4.77 -6.13 -11.02
C ASP A 271 -3.62 -7.05 -10.55
N VAL A 272 -3.72 -7.61 -9.34
CA VAL A 272 -2.72 -8.59 -8.82
C VAL A 272 -2.68 -9.87 -9.65
N LEU A 273 -3.84 -10.35 -10.12
CA LEU A 273 -3.89 -11.46 -11.06
C LEU A 273 -3.23 -11.10 -12.39
N GLN A 274 -3.53 -9.93 -12.93
CA GLN A 274 -2.96 -9.42 -14.16
C GLN A 274 -1.44 -9.38 -14.09
N ASP A 275 -0.90 -8.74 -13.04
CA ASP A 275 0.53 -8.58 -12.81
C ASP A 275 1.23 -9.94 -12.75
N TYR A 276 0.60 -10.94 -12.12
CA TYR A 276 1.12 -12.29 -12.03
C TYR A 276 1.28 -12.97 -13.39
N PHE A 277 0.39 -12.69 -14.35
CA PHE A 277 0.39 -13.26 -15.71
C PHE A 277 0.89 -12.28 -16.79
N SER A 278 1.41 -11.11 -16.40
CA SER A 278 1.75 -9.98 -17.29
C SER A 278 2.76 -10.31 -18.40
N ALA A 279 3.58 -11.35 -18.21
CA ALA A 279 4.53 -11.82 -19.21
C ALA A 279 3.89 -12.20 -20.57
N LEU A 280 2.60 -12.57 -20.59
CA LEU A 280 1.86 -12.89 -21.81
C LEU A 280 1.20 -11.67 -22.47
N ARG A 281 1.24 -10.51 -21.82
CA ARG A 281 0.65 -9.27 -22.33
C ARG A 281 1.52 -8.07 -21.97
N PRO A 282 2.69 -7.91 -22.64
CA PRO A 282 3.62 -6.83 -22.36
C PRO A 282 3.05 -5.43 -22.65
N ASP A 283 2.01 -5.33 -23.47
CA ASP A 283 1.32 -4.08 -23.80
C ASP A 283 0.45 -3.53 -22.64
N GLY A 284 0.25 -4.31 -21.57
CA GLY A 284 -0.49 -3.90 -20.37
C GLY A 284 -1.97 -4.27 -20.38
N ASP A 285 -2.78 -3.54 -19.60
CA ASP A 285 -4.23 -3.80 -19.45
C ASP A 285 -4.98 -3.54 -20.75
N PRO A 286 -5.62 -4.57 -21.35
CA PRO A 286 -6.39 -4.41 -22.58
C PRO A 286 -7.75 -3.73 -22.33
N ASP A 287 -8.17 -3.60 -21.06
CA ASP A 287 -9.44 -3.02 -20.64
C ASP A 287 -10.66 -3.65 -21.34
N LEU A 288 -10.64 -4.98 -21.46
CA LEU A 288 -11.67 -5.78 -22.12
C LEU A 288 -12.60 -6.47 -21.13
N THR A 289 -13.83 -6.74 -21.57
CA THR A 289 -14.75 -7.60 -20.81
C THR A 289 -14.29 -9.05 -20.84
N LEU A 290 -14.74 -9.87 -19.86
CA LEU A 290 -14.39 -11.30 -19.82
C LEU A 290 -14.72 -12.04 -21.13
N GLN A 291 -15.86 -11.73 -21.75
CA GLN A 291 -16.27 -12.34 -23.01
C GLN A 291 -15.33 -11.95 -24.17
N GLN A 292 -14.90 -10.69 -24.23
CA GLN A 292 -13.97 -10.23 -25.25
C GLN A 292 -12.59 -10.86 -25.06
N LEU A 293 -12.12 -11.00 -23.82
CA LEU A 293 -10.87 -11.70 -23.51
C LEU A 293 -10.93 -13.18 -23.89
N GLN A 294 -12.07 -13.84 -23.68
CA GLN A 294 -12.28 -15.22 -24.14
C GLN A 294 -12.19 -15.31 -25.66
N GLN A 295 -12.87 -14.43 -26.39
CA GLN A 295 -12.80 -14.39 -27.86
C GLN A 295 -11.37 -14.12 -28.36
N GLU A 296 -10.65 -13.20 -27.73
CA GLU A 296 -9.26 -12.90 -28.06
C GLU A 296 -8.36 -14.11 -27.80
N ALA A 297 -8.50 -14.76 -26.64
CA ALA A 297 -7.74 -15.94 -26.28
C ALA A 297 -8.03 -17.13 -27.19
N ASP A 298 -9.28 -17.30 -27.67
CA ASP A 298 -9.67 -18.37 -28.60
C ASP A 298 -9.18 -18.11 -30.03
N ALA A 299 -9.12 -16.85 -30.45
CA ALA A 299 -8.64 -16.44 -31.77
C ALA A 299 -7.13 -16.17 -31.83
N LEU A 300 -6.43 -16.29 -30.69
CA LEU A 300 -5.00 -16.01 -30.59
C LEU A 300 -4.20 -16.91 -31.55
N VAL A 301 -3.36 -16.26 -32.36
CA VAL A 301 -2.35 -16.88 -33.23
C VAL A 301 -1.00 -16.36 -32.76
N ASP A 302 -0.25 -17.20 -32.05
CA ASP A 302 1.00 -16.83 -31.41
C ASP A 302 2.03 -17.95 -31.54
N GLN A 303 3.22 -17.62 -32.04
CA GLN A 303 4.27 -18.60 -32.31
C GLN A 303 4.83 -19.26 -31.04
N GLN A 304 4.86 -18.55 -29.91
CA GLN A 304 5.32 -19.09 -28.63
C GLN A 304 4.29 -20.06 -28.07
N LEU A 305 2.99 -19.76 -28.20
CA LEU A 305 1.91 -20.68 -27.87
C LEU A 305 1.98 -21.94 -28.75
N ASP A 306 2.11 -21.79 -30.07
CA ASP A 306 2.17 -22.90 -31.02
C ASP A 306 3.36 -23.84 -30.74
N ALA A 307 4.51 -23.28 -30.37
CA ALA A 307 5.68 -24.05 -29.96
C ALA A 307 5.40 -24.91 -28.72
N CYS A 308 4.76 -24.34 -27.70
CA CYS A 308 4.35 -25.08 -26.50
C CYS A 308 3.36 -26.20 -26.84
N VAL A 309 2.32 -25.92 -27.64
CA VAL A 309 1.31 -26.92 -28.04
C VAL A 309 1.96 -28.11 -28.75
N THR A 310 2.96 -27.85 -29.59
CA THR A 310 3.67 -28.87 -30.36
C THR A 310 4.56 -29.74 -29.46
N GLU A 311 5.32 -29.14 -28.55
CA GLU A 311 6.29 -29.86 -27.72
C GLU A 311 5.67 -30.55 -26.48
N THR A 312 4.46 -30.16 -26.04
CA THR A 312 3.85 -30.65 -24.78
C THR A 312 2.53 -31.38 -24.97
N GLU A 313 2.23 -31.86 -26.19
CA GLU A 313 1.10 -32.74 -26.53
C GLU A 313 -0.28 -32.32 -25.95
N GLY A 314 -0.83 -31.18 -26.39
CA GLY A 314 -2.28 -30.92 -26.27
C GLY A 314 -2.75 -30.09 -25.07
N ARG A 315 -1.88 -29.24 -24.50
CA ARG A 315 -2.20 -28.29 -23.41
C ARG A 315 -2.73 -26.93 -23.89
N GLU A 316 -3.13 -26.82 -25.16
CA GLU A 316 -3.55 -25.56 -25.80
C GLU A 316 -4.59 -24.79 -24.97
N GLN A 317 -5.60 -25.49 -24.46
CA GLN A 317 -6.66 -24.87 -23.70
C GLN A 317 -6.18 -24.27 -22.37
N GLU A 318 -5.15 -24.85 -21.74
CA GLU A 318 -4.51 -24.28 -20.54
C GLU A 318 -3.71 -23.03 -20.90
N LEU A 319 -2.94 -23.08 -21.99
CA LEU A 319 -2.15 -21.95 -22.49
C LEU A 319 -3.03 -20.75 -22.86
N ARG A 320 -4.16 -20.98 -23.54
CA ARG A 320 -5.16 -19.95 -23.83
C ARG A 320 -5.77 -19.38 -22.55
N THR A 321 -6.01 -20.22 -21.53
CA THR A 321 -6.44 -19.71 -20.21
C THR A 321 -5.39 -18.81 -19.57
N LEU A 322 -4.09 -19.15 -19.65
CA LEU A 322 -3.03 -18.27 -19.12
C LEU A 322 -3.04 -16.91 -19.81
N TYR A 323 -3.18 -16.89 -21.14
CA TYR A 323 -3.32 -15.64 -21.90
C TYR A 323 -4.57 -14.86 -21.49
N LEU A 324 -5.71 -15.51 -21.32
CA LEU A 324 -6.93 -14.89 -20.80
C LEU A 324 -6.68 -14.22 -19.43
N LEU A 325 -6.02 -14.93 -18.51
CA LEU A 325 -5.73 -14.44 -17.15
C LEU A 325 -4.77 -13.23 -17.15
N SER A 326 -3.92 -13.08 -18.17
CA SER A 326 -3.06 -11.90 -18.35
C SER A 326 -3.82 -10.60 -18.66
N GLY A 327 -5.09 -10.71 -19.07
CA GLY A 327 -5.95 -9.56 -19.35
C GLY A 327 -6.94 -9.24 -18.21
N MET A 328 -6.77 -9.83 -17.03
CA MET A 328 -7.61 -9.48 -15.87
C MET A 328 -7.39 -8.00 -15.52
N GLY A 329 -8.46 -7.27 -15.21
CA GLY A 329 -8.39 -5.84 -14.93
C GLY A 329 -9.78 -5.26 -14.73
N TYR A 330 -9.90 -3.94 -14.59
CA TYR A 330 -11.19 -3.29 -14.35
C TYR A 330 -12.21 -3.58 -15.47
N GLY A 331 -11.76 -3.70 -16.72
CA GLY A 331 -12.61 -4.00 -17.88
C GLY A 331 -13.50 -5.24 -17.71
N VAL A 332 -13.02 -6.24 -16.95
CA VAL A 332 -13.71 -7.51 -16.66
C VAL A 332 -14.96 -7.31 -15.79
N VAL A 333 -14.89 -6.41 -14.81
CA VAL A 333 -15.99 -6.14 -13.85
C VAL A 333 -16.77 -4.88 -14.18
N ARG A 334 -16.26 -4.02 -15.06
CA ARG A 334 -16.90 -2.78 -15.51
C ARG A 334 -18.37 -2.96 -15.90
N PRO A 335 -18.82 -3.99 -16.67
CA PRO A 335 -20.23 -4.16 -17.01
C PRO A 335 -21.19 -4.33 -15.83
N VAL A 336 -20.64 -4.72 -14.67
CA VAL A 336 -21.35 -4.88 -13.40
C VAL A 336 -21.22 -3.62 -12.55
N PHE A 337 -19.98 -3.16 -12.30
CA PHE A 337 -19.69 -2.04 -11.39
C PHE A 337 -20.19 -0.69 -11.89
N CYS A 338 -20.26 -0.47 -13.20
CA CYS A 338 -20.85 0.78 -13.72
C CYS A 338 -22.37 0.91 -13.46
N LYS A 339 -23.03 -0.16 -13.01
CA LYS A 339 -24.48 -0.22 -12.79
C LYS A 339 -24.87 -0.37 -11.32
N THR A 340 -23.90 -0.50 -10.41
CA THR A 340 -24.20 -0.76 -9.01
C THR A 340 -23.04 -0.38 -8.10
N ASP A 341 -23.38 0.15 -6.94
CA ASP A 341 -22.52 0.40 -5.78
C ASP A 341 -22.71 -0.69 -4.70
N ALA A 342 -23.33 -1.82 -5.06
CA ALA A 342 -23.67 -2.86 -4.11
C ALA A 342 -22.43 -3.39 -3.39
N ILE A 343 -22.60 -3.69 -2.11
CA ILE A 343 -21.60 -4.31 -1.23
C ILE A 343 -22.08 -5.67 -0.72
N GLY A 344 -21.18 -6.44 -0.10
CA GLY A 344 -21.52 -7.68 0.60
C GLY A 344 -22.16 -8.75 -0.30
N SER A 345 -23.24 -9.39 0.17
CA SER A 345 -23.90 -10.50 -0.53
C SER A 345 -24.52 -10.10 -1.87
N LEU A 346 -25.07 -8.89 -1.96
CA LEU A 346 -25.64 -8.38 -3.20
C LEU A 346 -24.56 -8.17 -4.27
N MET A 347 -23.41 -7.60 -3.88
CA MET A 347 -22.24 -7.47 -4.78
C MET A 347 -21.83 -8.83 -5.32
N ARG A 348 -21.69 -9.84 -4.46
CA ARG A 348 -21.30 -11.20 -4.88
C ARG A 348 -22.29 -11.80 -5.87
N LYS A 349 -23.60 -11.63 -5.64
CA LYS A 349 -24.64 -12.10 -6.57
C LYS A 349 -24.55 -11.40 -7.93
N LYS A 350 -24.21 -10.11 -7.95
CA LYS A 350 -24.03 -9.33 -9.19
C LYS A 350 -22.74 -9.68 -9.92
N LEU A 351 -21.68 -10.06 -9.20
CA LEU A 351 -20.39 -10.48 -9.74
C LEU A 351 -20.37 -11.94 -10.22
N ALA A 352 -21.30 -12.79 -9.77
CA ALA A 352 -21.34 -14.22 -10.13
C ALA A 352 -21.18 -14.51 -11.64
N PRO A 353 -21.81 -13.78 -12.57
CA PRO A 353 -21.63 -14.01 -14.02
C PRO A 353 -20.19 -13.84 -14.51
N VAL A 354 -19.35 -13.11 -13.77
CA VAL A 354 -17.94 -12.87 -14.08
C VAL A 354 -17.03 -13.77 -13.23
N PHE A 355 -17.32 -13.86 -11.93
CA PHE A 355 -16.49 -14.58 -10.97
C PHE A 355 -16.62 -16.11 -11.08
N ASP A 356 -17.79 -16.64 -11.43
CA ASP A 356 -17.97 -18.10 -11.51
C ASP A 356 -17.17 -18.70 -12.68
N PRO A 357 -17.20 -18.15 -13.92
CA PRO A 357 -16.32 -18.62 -14.98
C PRO A 357 -14.83 -18.43 -14.65
N LEU A 358 -14.46 -17.30 -14.05
CA LEU A 358 -13.07 -17.03 -13.66
C LEU A 358 -12.56 -18.05 -12.62
N LYS A 359 -13.38 -18.41 -11.63
CA LYS A 359 -13.07 -19.47 -10.67
C LYS A 359 -12.84 -20.81 -11.37
N GLN A 360 -13.66 -21.16 -12.36
CA GLN A 360 -13.48 -22.40 -13.13
C GLN A 360 -12.15 -22.39 -13.92
N HIS A 361 -11.79 -21.26 -14.52
CA HIS A 361 -10.50 -21.10 -15.19
C HIS A 361 -9.31 -21.31 -14.23
N LEU A 362 -9.36 -20.70 -13.04
CA LEU A 362 -8.31 -20.86 -12.02
C LEU A 362 -8.27 -22.28 -11.44
N GLN A 363 -9.43 -22.89 -11.18
CA GLN A 363 -9.54 -24.25 -10.66
C GLN A 363 -9.02 -25.32 -11.61
N ARG A 364 -8.90 -25.03 -12.92
CA ARG A 364 -8.22 -25.94 -13.86
C ARG A 364 -6.74 -26.15 -13.52
N PHE A 365 -6.15 -25.23 -12.77
CA PHE A 365 -4.75 -25.24 -12.40
C PHE A 365 -4.45 -25.81 -11.00
N LEU A 366 -5.48 -26.15 -10.24
CA LEU A 366 -5.40 -26.79 -8.92
C LEU A 366 -5.83 -28.26 -9.03
#